data_AF-A0A951HW10-F1
#
_entry.id   AF-A0A951HW10-F1
#
_cell.length_a   1.000
_cell.length_b   1.000
_cell.length_c   1.000
_cell.angle_alpha   90.00
_cell.angle_beta   90.00
_cell.angle_gamma   90.00
#
_symmetry.space_group_name_H-M   'P 1'
#
loop_
_entity.id
_entity.type
_entity.pdbx_description
1 polymer ?
#
loop_
_entity_poly.entity_id
_entity_poly.type
_entity_poly.pdbx_seq_one_letter_code
_entity_poly.pdbx_strand_id
1 'polypeptide(L)'
;MKRNYVAGGAAYKPDQGWRPIFIYRRAGAGPGDLSLEAGGNNEAFGKLDYSGDYAFFRALGRRLKYAVNGGTDFEAQRVFAGLKTDERRTGGEARIELELFGKRREPLFGLFGKPGVTGLRLFAEGKRQTVALRRDDVTVAKQNLTTLNVGLNYLFSSSGPGYRKEASLSPQVEFGLGTGRDEPRFTLFSLTGNFREKKPWRYVIDLTGHAQLASSRTPLFELPSLSGDVIRGFRRDEAHGRGLWSLQSELWLQVPGANRSRYKSFTRSPDDKPGLVENLFAFVRDHAWVAGFVDVGGIYKTIDAKSGLRAGPGVGLRVDYNRIILKLDWAYGLGETTAGRGHGRFYFNLTTNLPF
;
A
#
# COMPACT_ATOMS: atom_id res chain seq x y z
N MET A 1 -7.24 5.78 29.20
CA MET A 1 -6.79 5.37 27.85
C MET A 1 -6.89 6.57 26.92
N LYS A 2 -5.85 6.89 26.13
CA LYS A 2 -5.95 7.96 25.11
C LYS A 2 -6.95 7.53 24.03
N ARG A 3 -7.87 8.43 23.67
CA ARG A 3 -8.90 8.19 22.66
C ARG A 3 -8.66 8.97 21.37
N ASN A 4 -7.88 10.04 21.44
CA ASN A 4 -7.56 10.89 20.29
C ASN A 4 -6.11 10.67 19.89
N TYR A 5 -5.88 10.54 18.59
CA TYR A 5 -4.60 10.28 17.99
C TYR A 5 -4.41 11.22 16.81
N VAL A 6 -3.20 11.77 16.68
CA VAL A 6 -2.79 12.63 15.57
C VAL A 6 -1.55 12.03 14.96
N ALA A 7 -1.55 11.92 13.64
CA ALA A 7 -0.47 11.40 12.82
C ALA A 7 -0.22 12.33 11.63
N GLY A 8 1.00 12.27 11.11
CA GLY A 8 1.39 12.93 9.89
C GLY A 8 2.25 12.02 9.04
N GLY A 9 2.23 12.24 7.74
CA GLY A 9 3.06 11.53 6.79
C GLY A 9 3.35 12.38 5.56
N ALA A 10 4.28 11.91 4.75
CA ALA A 10 4.58 12.52 3.47
C ALA A 10 5.04 11.44 2.50
N ALA A 11 4.50 11.45 1.29
CA ALA A 11 4.96 10.61 0.20
C ALA A 11 5.47 11.49 -0.94
N TYR A 12 6.55 11.06 -1.58
CA TYR A 12 6.97 11.59 -2.87
C TYR A 12 6.98 10.45 -3.87
N LYS A 13 6.24 10.65 -4.96
CA LYS A 13 6.26 9.75 -6.12
C LYS A 13 6.83 10.53 -7.32
N PRO A 14 7.70 9.92 -8.13
CA PRO A 14 8.19 10.53 -9.36
C PRO A 14 7.04 11.00 -10.24
N ASP A 15 7.16 12.22 -10.79
CA ASP A 15 6.16 12.84 -11.68
C ASP A 15 4.77 12.99 -11.07
N GLN A 16 4.66 12.92 -9.74
CA GLN A 16 3.44 13.19 -8.99
C GLN A 16 3.68 14.26 -7.94
N GLY A 17 4.92 14.42 -7.45
CA GLY A 17 5.28 15.43 -6.47
C GLY A 17 5.12 14.95 -5.03
N TRP A 18 5.13 15.91 -4.11
CA TRP A 18 4.99 15.68 -2.68
C TRP A 18 3.51 15.65 -2.27
N ARG A 19 3.15 14.66 -1.46
CA ARG A 19 1.82 14.47 -0.89
C ARG A 19 1.92 14.38 0.64
N PRO A 20 1.95 15.51 1.36
CA PRO A 20 1.75 15.54 2.80
C PRO A 20 0.36 15.03 3.18
N ILE A 21 0.30 14.30 4.31
CA ILE A 21 -0.92 13.70 4.84
C ILE A 21 -0.99 14.01 6.33
N PHE A 22 -2.16 14.44 6.80
CA PHE A 22 -2.51 14.60 8.19
C PHE A 22 -3.66 13.65 8.53
N ILE A 23 -3.54 12.95 9.66
CA ILE A 23 -4.53 11.97 10.10
C ILE A 23 -4.92 12.29 11.54
N TYR A 24 -6.21 12.45 11.78
CA TYR A 24 -6.80 12.53 13.11
C TYR A 24 -7.72 11.33 13.32
N ARG A 25 -7.55 10.61 14.43
CA ARG A 25 -8.43 9.49 14.79
C ARG A 25 -8.96 9.65 16.20
N ARG A 26 -10.26 9.39 16.37
CA ARG A 26 -10.94 9.26 17.65
C ARG A 26 -11.46 7.83 17.81
N ALA A 27 -10.84 7.09 18.73
CA ALA A 27 -11.30 5.78 19.14
C ALA A 27 -12.51 5.90 20.08
N GLY A 28 -13.52 5.04 19.89
CA GLY A 28 -14.76 5.05 20.67
C GLY A 28 -15.61 6.31 20.45
N ALA A 29 -15.71 6.75 19.20
CA ALA A 29 -16.68 7.74 18.76
C ALA A 29 -18.07 7.07 18.61
N GLY A 30 -18.82 6.99 19.72
CA GLY A 30 -20.06 6.21 19.74
C GLY A 30 -19.75 4.70 19.77
N PRO A 31 -20.44 3.86 18.96
CA PRO A 31 -20.15 2.42 18.91
C PRO A 31 -18.94 2.06 18.04
N GLY A 32 -18.25 3.03 17.43
CA GLY A 32 -17.13 2.79 16.53
C GLY A 32 -15.97 3.76 16.71
N ASP A 33 -15.13 3.84 15.69
CA ASP A 33 -13.98 4.71 15.57
C ASP A 33 -14.19 5.68 14.40
N LEU A 34 -13.76 6.93 14.58
CA LEU A 34 -13.81 7.97 13.56
C LEU A 34 -12.39 8.34 13.16
N SER A 35 -12.12 8.44 11.86
CA SER A 35 -10.86 8.91 11.29
C SER A 35 -11.13 10.03 10.29
N LEU A 36 -10.28 11.05 10.32
CA LEU A 36 -10.24 12.14 9.35
C LEU A 36 -8.83 12.14 8.76
N GLU A 37 -8.76 12.08 7.44
CA GLU A 37 -7.53 12.27 6.68
C GLU A 37 -7.66 13.54 5.85
N ALA A 38 -6.61 14.35 5.80
CA ALA A 38 -6.53 15.53 4.95
C ALA A 38 -5.10 15.72 4.44
N GLY A 39 -4.97 16.33 3.27
CA GLY A 39 -3.67 16.64 2.71
C GLY A 39 -3.79 17.43 1.43
N GLY A 40 -2.70 17.50 0.68
CA GLY A 40 -2.72 18.16 -0.62
C GLY A 40 -1.54 17.77 -1.48
N ASN A 41 -1.73 17.90 -2.78
CA ASN A 41 -0.69 17.83 -3.80
C ASN A 41 -1.22 18.62 -5.01
N ASN A 42 -0.85 19.89 -5.15
CA ASN A 42 -1.48 20.91 -6.00
C ASN A 42 -2.94 21.26 -5.63
N GLU A 43 -3.79 20.27 -5.38
CA GLU A 43 -5.14 20.45 -4.84
C GLU A 43 -5.28 19.76 -3.47
N ALA A 44 -6.19 20.28 -2.64
CA ALA A 44 -6.51 19.69 -1.34
C ALA A 44 -7.42 18.46 -1.51
N PHE A 45 -7.18 17.46 -0.66
CA PHE A 45 -8.01 16.26 -0.53
C PHE A 45 -8.39 16.02 0.93
N GLY A 46 -9.44 15.24 1.16
CA GLY A 46 -9.87 14.89 2.50
C GLY A 46 -10.88 13.74 2.54
N LYS A 47 -10.78 12.91 3.56
CA LYS A 47 -11.59 11.71 3.76
C LYS A 47 -12.05 11.61 5.20
N LEU A 48 -13.31 11.26 5.40
CA LEU A 48 -13.88 10.92 6.69
C LEU A 48 -14.26 9.45 6.69
N ASP A 49 -13.73 8.68 7.63
CA ASP A 49 -14.01 7.26 7.81
C ASP A 49 -14.64 7.02 9.18
N TYR A 50 -15.71 6.24 9.20
CA TYR A 50 -16.33 5.73 10.42
C TYR A 50 -16.43 4.21 10.35
N SER A 51 -15.88 3.51 11.34
CA SER A 51 -15.90 2.05 11.38
C SER A 51 -16.33 1.53 12.73
N GLY A 52 -17.14 0.49 12.75
CA GLY A 52 -17.56 -0.17 13.97
C GLY A 52 -17.34 -1.67 13.91
N ASP A 53 -17.01 -2.24 15.07
CA ASP A 53 -17.23 -3.65 15.32
C ASP A 53 -18.62 -3.80 15.94
N TYR A 54 -19.22 -5.00 15.87
CA TYR A 54 -20.48 -5.35 16.52
C TYR A 54 -21.78 -4.90 15.84
N ALA A 55 -22.21 -5.69 14.86
CA ALA A 55 -23.64 -5.96 14.71
C ALA A 55 -23.87 -7.49 14.85
N PHE A 56 -24.87 -7.88 15.65
CA PHE A 56 -25.43 -9.25 15.72
C PHE A 56 -24.49 -10.41 16.17
N PHE A 57 -23.41 -10.15 16.93
CA PHE A 57 -22.50 -11.23 17.40
C PHE A 57 -23.23 -12.36 18.15
N ARG A 58 -24.26 -12.02 18.93
CA ARG A 58 -25.09 -13.00 19.66
C ARG A 58 -25.89 -13.93 18.73
N ALA A 59 -26.23 -13.50 17.52
CA ALA A 59 -26.99 -14.29 16.55
C ALA A 59 -26.08 -15.06 15.58
N LEU A 60 -24.94 -14.49 15.18
CA LEU A 60 -24.07 -15.07 14.15
C LEU A 60 -22.90 -15.89 14.71
N GLY A 61 -22.52 -15.71 15.98
CA GLY A 61 -21.33 -16.35 16.57
C GLY A 61 -20.00 -15.93 15.90
N ARG A 62 -20.02 -14.89 15.06
CA ARG A 62 -18.90 -14.40 14.25
C ARG A 62 -18.81 -12.87 14.33
N ARG A 63 -17.61 -12.31 14.15
CA ARG A 63 -17.40 -10.86 14.17
C ARG A 63 -17.76 -10.28 12.81
N LEU A 64 -18.80 -9.46 12.79
CA LEU A 64 -19.17 -8.61 11.66
C LEU A 64 -18.66 -7.19 11.94
N LYS A 65 -17.95 -6.63 10.97
CA LYS A 65 -17.49 -5.24 10.99
C LYS A 65 -18.16 -4.49 9.87
N TYR A 66 -18.31 -3.19 10.07
CA TYR A 66 -18.74 -2.27 9.04
C TYR A 66 -17.84 -1.04 9.02
N ALA A 67 -17.66 -0.46 7.84
CA ALA A 67 -16.99 0.81 7.65
C ALA A 67 -17.76 1.61 6.61
N VAL A 68 -17.89 2.91 6.85
CA VAL A 68 -18.44 3.86 5.89
C VAL A 68 -17.44 4.98 5.78
N ASN A 69 -17.17 5.44 4.58
CA ASN A 69 -16.38 6.63 4.38
C ASN A 69 -16.86 7.47 3.22
N GLY A 70 -16.43 8.71 3.22
CA GLY A 70 -16.71 9.66 2.16
C GLY A 70 -15.69 10.76 2.13
N GLY A 71 -15.48 11.33 0.95
CA GLY A 71 -14.47 12.36 0.78
C GLY A 71 -14.21 12.72 -0.67
N THR A 72 -13.14 13.48 -0.83
CA THR A 72 -12.56 13.83 -2.12
C THR A 72 -11.09 13.46 -2.10
N ASP A 73 -10.63 12.80 -3.15
CA ASP A 73 -9.24 12.44 -3.38
C ASP A 73 -8.74 13.06 -4.68
N PHE A 74 -7.43 13.27 -4.76
CA PHE A 74 -6.76 13.93 -5.87
C PHE A 74 -5.44 13.23 -6.23
N GLU A 75 -5.29 12.84 -7.49
CA GLU A 75 -4.04 12.36 -8.07
C GLU A 75 -3.60 13.34 -9.18
N ALA A 76 -2.47 14.01 -8.97
CA ALA A 76 -1.92 14.96 -9.93
C ALA A 76 -1.24 14.24 -11.12
N GLN A 77 -1.21 14.85 -12.29
CA GLN A 77 -0.34 14.43 -13.41
C GLN A 77 -0.46 12.94 -13.82
N ARG A 78 -1.64 12.33 -13.64
CA ARG A 78 -1.97 11.02 -14.23
C ARG A 78 -1.85 11.11 -15.74
N VAL A 79 -1.50 10.01 -16.42
CA VAL A 79 -1.44 10.02 -17.89
C VAL A 79 -2.37 8.99 -18.45
N PHE A 80 -3.28 9.44 -19.29
CA PHE A 80 -4.26 8.58 -19.90
C PHE A 80 -4.16 8.72 -21.41
N ALA A 81 -3.84 7.62 -22.10
CA ALA A 81 -3.65 7.63 -23.56
C ALA A 81 -2.68 8.75 -24.03
N GLY A 82 -1.57 8.92 -23.30
CA GLY A 82 -0.55 9.94 -23.60
C GLY A 82 -0.88 11.37 -23.13
N LEU A 83 -2.07 11.60 -22.58
CA LEU A 83 -2.48 12.92 -22.09
C LEU A 83 -2.27 13.02 -20.57
N LYS A 84 -1.50 14.03 -20.13
CA LYS A 84 -1.39 14.39 -18.72
C LYS A 84 -2.68 15.05 -18.24
N THR A 85 -3.26 14.52 -17.18
CA THR A 85 -4.48 15.03 -16.54
C THR A 85 -4.39 14.89 -15.03
N ASP A 86 -5.01 15.80 -14.31
CA ASP A 86 -5.26 15.65 -12.89
C ASP A 86 -6.58 14.89 -12.68
N GLU A 87 -6.59 13.93 -11.77
CA GLU A 87 -7.78 13.15 -11.44
C GLU A 87 -8.30 13.52 -10.07
N ARG A 88 -9.57 13.94 -10.02
CA ARG A 88 -10.30 14.16 -8.78
C ARG A 88 -11.40 13.12 -8.64
N ARG A 89 -11.42 12.41 -7.51
CA ARG A 89 -12.48 11.47 -7.14
C ARG A 89 -13.28 12.05 -5.99
N THR A 90 -14.60 12.04 -6.07
CA THR A 90 -15.47 12.50 -4.97
C THR A 90 -16.60 11.52 -4.78
N GLY A 91 -16.81 11.04 -3.56
CA GLY A 91 -17.82 10.03 -3.31
C GLY A 91 -17.76 9.43 -1.93
N GLY A 92 -18.34 8.24 -1.80
CA GLY A 92 -18.28 7.46 -0.58
C GLY A 92 -18.42 5.98 -0.84
N GLU A 93 -18.05 5.20 0.16
CA GLU A 93 -18.15 3.75 0.13
C GLU A 93 -18.63 3.21 1.49
N ALA A 94 -19.28 2.06 1.42
CA ALA A 94 -19.74 1.31 2.57
C ALA A 94 -19.25 -0.13 2.43
N ARG A 95 -18.57 -0.62 3.45
CA ARG A 95 -17.98 -1.95 3.50
C ARG A 95 -18.50 -2.74 4.68
N ILE A 96 -18.80 -4.00 4.45
CA ILE A 96 -19.07 -5.00 5.49
C ILE A 96 -18.01 -6.10 5.41
N GLU A 97 -17.54 -6.55 6.57
CA GLU A 97 -16.53 -7.61 6.68
C GLU A 97 -16.95 -8.66 7.70
N LEU A 98 -17.02 -9.92 7.26
CA LEU A 98 -17.33 -11.08 8.09
C LEU A 98 -16.07 -11.87 8.38
N GLU A 99 -15.70 -11.99 9.66
CA GLU A 99 -14.59 -12.81 10.12
C GLU A 99 -15.03 -14.27 10.28
N LEU A 100 -14.68 -15.11 9.29
CA LEU A 100 -15.01 -16.54 9.28
C LEU A 100 -14.15 -17.33 10.26
N PHE A 101 -12.85 -17.05 10.29
CA PHE A 101 -11.94 -17.58 11.30
C PHE A 101 -11.22 -16.41 11.94
N GLY A 102 -11.48 -16.22 13.24
CA GLY A 102 -10.71 -15.29 14.05
C GLY A 102 -9.29 -15.80 14.24
N LYS A 103 -8.41 -14.95 14.78
CA LYS A 103 -7.03 -15.28 15.17
C LYS A 103 -6.98 -16.49 16.12
N ARG A 104 -7.12 -17.70 15.59
CA ARG A 104 -7.08 -18.96 16.32
C ARG A 104 -5.67 -19.51 16.17
N ARG A 105 -5.11 -19.97 17.29
CA ARG A 105 -3.90 -20.81 17.27
C ARG A 105 -4.35 -22.16 16.73
N GLU A 106 -4.02 -22.47 15.48
CA GLU A 106 -4.33 -23.78 14.92
C GLU A 106 -3.23 -24.79 15.30
N PRO A 107 -3.58 -25.91 15.95
CA PRO A 107 -2.64 -26.97 16.29
C PRO A 107 -2.34 -27.91 15.12
N LEU A 108 -3.14 -27.90 14.04
CA LEU A 108 -3.00 -28.78 12.88
C LEU A 108 -2.78 -27.96 11.60
N PHE A 109 -1.63 -28.17 10.95
CA PHE A 109 -1.32 -27.76 9.56
C PHE A 109 -1.51 -26.27 9.21
N GLY A 110 -0.80 -25.38 9.91
CA GLY A 110 -0.51 -24.06 9.34
C GLY A 110 0.27 -24.18 8.03
N LEU A 111 0.11 -23.20 7.11
CA LEU A 111 0.99 -23.08 5.94
C LEU A 111 2.46 -23.25 6.40
N PHE A 112 3.20 -24.15 5.76
CA PHE A 112 4.60 -24.49 6.08
C PHE A 112 4.84 -25.31 7.36
N GLY A 113 3.83 -26.02 7.90
CA GLY A 113 4.04 -27.03 8.95
C GLY A 113 4.44 -26.45 10.32
N LYS A 114 4.14 -25.17 10.58
CA LYS A 114 4.42 -24.50 11.86
C LYS A 114 3.14 -23.99 12.52
N PRO A 115 3.07 -23.99 13.87
CA PRO A 115 1.97 -23.34 14.57
C PRO A 115 1.95 -21.85 14.23
N GLY A 116 0.75 -21.34 13.95
CA GLY A 116 0.53 -19.98 13.53
C GLY A 116 -0.87 -19.50 13.89
N VAL A 117 -1.09 -18.21 13.69
CA VAL A 117 -2.38 -17.56 13.78
C VAL A 117 -2.87 -17.34 12.36
N THR A 118 -3.98 -17.98 12.02
CA THR A 118 -4.70 -17.81 10.76
C THR A 118 -5.87 -16.85 10.96
N GLY A 119 -6.24 -16.14 9.90
CA GLY A 119 -7.42 -15.30 9.86
C GLY A 119 -8.01 -15.32 8.47
N LEU A 120 -9.34 -15.45 8.38
CA LEU A 120 -10.07 -15.40 7.12
C LEU A 120 -11.24 -14.45 7.24
N ARG A 121 -11.30 -13.49 6.33
CA ARG A 121 -12.37 -12.49 6.27
C ARG A 121 -12.96 -12.44 4.87
N LEU A 122 -14.28 -12.41 4.79
CA LEU A 122 -15.00 -12.07 3.57
C LEU A 122 -15.43 -10.61 3.66
N PHE A 123 -15.43 -9.88 2.55
CA PHE A 123 -15.96 -8.54 2.53
C PHE A 123 -16.79 -8.28 1.29
N ALA A 124 -17.73 -7.33 1.42
CA ALA A 124 -18.43 -6.70 0.34
C ALA A 124 -18.41 -5.19 0.55
N GLU A 125 -18.16 -4.43 -0.51
CA GLU A 125 -17.99 -2.99 -0.49
C GLU A 125 -18.76 -2.36 -1.64
N GLY A 126 -19.72 -1.50 -1.32
CA GLY A 126 -20.44 -0.70 -2.31
C GLY A 126 -19.86 0.70 -2.35
N LYS A 127 -19.54 1.20 -3.55
CA LYS A 127 -18.95 2.52 -3.75
C LYS A 127 -19.74 3.33 -4.76
N ARG A 128 -19.92 4.61 -4.48
CA ARG A 128 -20.45 5.58 -5.44
C ARG A 128 -19.55 6.81 -5.48
N GLN A 129 -19.01 7.10 -6.65
CA GLN A 129 -18.05 8.18 -6.85
C GLN A 129 -18.25 8.88 -8.20
N THR A 130 -17.81 10.13 -8.26
CA THR A 130 -17.62 10.89 -9.49
C THR A 130 -16.12 11.04 -9.70
N VAL A 131 -15.64 10.66 -10.89
CA VAL A 131 -14.27 10.86 -11.36
C VAL A 131 -14.29 12.04 -12.33
N ALA A 132 -13.46 13.04 -12.09
CA ALA A 132 -13.24 14.17 -12.97
C ALA A 132 -11.78 14.23 -13.38
N LEU A 133 -11.52 14.25 -14.69
CA LEU A 133 -10.21 14.46 -15.26
C LEU A 133 -10.09 15.91 -15.70
N ARG A 134 -9.06 16.60 -15.22
CA ARG A 134 -8.78 18.01 -15.54
C ARG A 134 -7.46 18.12 -16.29
N ARG A 135 -7.39 19.05 -17.23
CA ARG A 135 -6.16 19.43 -17.93
C ARG A 135 -6.16 20.94 -18.06
N ASP A 136 -5.08 21.59 -17.62
CA ASP A 136 -4.93 23.04 -17.65
C ASP A 136 -6.16 23.74 -17.03
N ASP A 137 -6.57 23.26 -15.85
CA ASP A 137 -7.78 23.64 -15.08
C ASP A 137 -9.15 23.36 -15.72
N VAL A 138 -9.21 22.88 -16.96
CA VAL A 138 -10.45 22.54 -17.66
C VAL A 138 -10.82 21.07 -17.44
N THR A 139 -12.08 20.79 -17.11
CA THR A 139 -12.57 19.40 -17.01
C THR A 139 -12.69 18.80 -18.42
N VAL A 140 -11.85 17.82 -18.74
CA VAL A 140 -11.84 17.14 -20.04
C VAL A 140 -12.70 15.87 -20.05
N ALA A 141 -12.92 15.26 -18.88
CA ALA A 141 -13.83 14.13 -18.72
C ALA A 141 -14.44 14.13 -17.32
N LYS A 142 -15.70 13.72 -17.22
CA LYS A 142 -16.38 13.52 -15.94
C LYS A 142 -17.30 12.31 -16.03
N GLN A 143 -17.14 11.37 -15.12
CA GLN A 143 -17.91 10.13 -15.13
C GLN A 143 -18.32 9.73 -13.72
N ASN A 144 -19.59 9.35 -13.58
CA ASN A 144 -20.07 8.73 -12.36
C ASN A 144 -19.82 7.21 -12.41
N LEU A 145 -19.57 6.62 -11.25
CA LEU A 145 -19.34 5.20 -11.09
C LEU A 145 -20.06 4.72 -9.84
N THR A 146 -20.82 3.65 -10.01
CA THR A 146 -21.36 2.87 -8.92
C THR A 146 -20.79 1.46 -9.04
N THR A 147 -20.03 1.04 -8.03
CA THR A 147 -19.32 -0.25 -8.03
C THR A 147 -19.67 -1.11 -6.82
N LEU A 148 -19.56 -2.43 -7.00
CA LEU A 148 -19.63 -3.42 -5.94
C LEU A 148 -18.35 -4.25 -5.98
N ASN A 149 -17.57 -4.24 -4.91
CA ASN A 149 -16.37 -5.04 -4.75
C ASN A 149 -16.63 -6.15 -3.73
N VAL A 150 -16.32 -7.40 -4.09
CA VAL A 150 -16.45 -8.57 -3.23
C VAL A 150 -15.12 -9.30 -3.20
N GLY A 151 -14.68 -9.68 -2.00
CA GLY A 151 -13.39 -10.34 -1.87
C GLY A 151 -13.19 -11.05 -0.55
N LEU A 152 -11.96 -11.56 -0.42
CA LEU A 152 -11.51 -12.33 0.72
C LEU A 152 -10.15 -11.81 1.17
N ASN A 153 -9.88 -11.83 2.46
CA ASN A 153 -8.58 -11.55 3.04
C ASN A 153 -8.16 -12.73 3.90
N TYR A 154 -7.13 -13.44 3.45
CA TYR A 154 -6.45 -14.47 4.22
C TYR A 154 -5.19 -13.86 4.86
N LEU A 155 -4.99 -14.13 6.15
CA LEU A 155 -3.80 -13.74 6.89
C LEU A 155 -3.24 -14.95 7.62
N PHE A 156 -1.94 -15.13 7.52
CA PHE A 156 -1.18 -16.07 8.32
C PHE A 156 -0.06 -15.29 9.04
N SER A 157 0.10 -15.54 10.33
CA SER A 157 1.20 -14.98 11.12
C SER A 157 1.78 -16.06 12.02
N SER A 158 3.08 -16.27 11.95
CA SER A 158 3.81 -17.16 12.85
C SER A 158 5.01 -16.43 13.44
N SER A 159 5.20 -16.55 14.74
CA SER A 159 6.29 -15.90 15.46
C SER A 159 6.94 -16.90 16.40
N GLY A 160 8.27 -16.92 16.42
CA GLY A 160 9.06 -17.70 17.37
C GLY A 160 10.30 -16.94 17.83
N PRO A 161 11.15 -17.57 18.66
CA PRO A 161 12.40 -16.96 19.08
C PRO A 161 13.25 -16.58 17.85
N GLY A 162 13.48 -15.29 17.64
CA GLY A 162 14.33 -14.79 16.55
C GLY A 162 13.74 -14.86 15.15
N TYR A 163 12.42 -15.06 14.98
CA TYR A 163 11.78 -14.87 13.67
C TYR A 163 10.29 -14.48 13.76
N ARG A 164 9.83 -13.77 12.75
CA ARG A 164 8.42 -13.49 12.48
C ARG A 164 8.14 -13.70 11.00
N LYS A 165 7.14 -14.51 10.68
CA LYS A 165 6.65 -14.76 9.32
C LYS A 165 5.22 -14.28 9.22
N GLU A 166 4.92 -13.56 8.16
CA GLU A 166 3.59 -13.09 7.82
C GLU A 166 3.32 -13.41 6.37
N ALA A 167 2.12 -13.86 6.06
CA ALA A 167 1.65 -14.02 4.71
C ALA A 167 0.22 -13.51 4.62
N SER A 168 -0.11 -12.79 3.57
CA SER A 168 -1.48 -12.36 3.29
C SER A 168 -1.83 -12.59 1.83
N LEU A 169 -3.10 -12.92 1.58
CA LEU A 169 -3.64 -13.09 0.23
C LEU A 169 -5.02 -12.44 0.17
N SER A 170 -5.22 -11.61 -0.85
CA SER A 170 -6.42 -10.79 -1.02
C SER A 170 -6.95 -10.88 -2.45
N PRO A 171 -7.70 -11.95 -2.82
CA PRO A 171 -8.45 -11.98 -4.07
C PRO A 171 -9.74 -11.15 -3.94
N GLN A 172 -10.06 -10.39 -4.99
CA GLN A 172 -11.29 -9.61 -5.06
C GLN A 172 -11.76 -9.42 -6.50
N VAL A 173 -13.06 -9.16 -6.65
CA VAL A 173 -13.70 -8.81 -7.91
C VAL A 173 -14.53 -7.55 -7.71
N GLU A 174 -14.24 -6.54 -8.52
CA GLU A 174 -15.03 -5.33 -8.60
C GLU A 174 -15.94 -5.36 -9.83
N PHE A 175 -17.19 -4.98 -9.63
CA PHE A 175 -18.22 -4.86 -10.67
C PHE A 175 -18.63 -3.40 -10.81
N GLY A 176 -18.48 -2.82 -11.99
CA GLY A 176 -19.16 -1.60 -12.38
C GLY A 176 -20.63 -1.91 -12.67
N LEU A 177 -21.54 -1.40 -11.87
CA LEU A 177 -22.95 -1.80 -11.92
C LEU A 177 -23.72 -1.14 -13.08
N GLY A 178 -23.24 0.03 -13.55
CA GLY A 178 -23.90 0.79 -14.61
C GLY A 178 -25.34 1.14 -14.25
N THR A 179 -25.55 1.62 -13.03
CA THR A 179 -26.90 1.92 -12.47
C THR A 179 -27.37 3.33 -12.82
N GLY A 180 -26.44 4.26 -13.02
CA GLY A 180 -26.72 5.62 -13.48
C GLY A 180 -26.67 5.75 -15.00
N ARG A 181 -27.13 6.91 -15.49
CA ARG A 181 -27.00 7.30 -16.90
C ARG A 181 -25.52 7.39 -17.27
N ASP A 182 -25.13 6.76 -18.37
CA ASP A 182 -23.76 6.73 -18.91
C ASP A 182 -22.70 6.11 -17.97
N GLU A 183 -23.13 5.40 -16.92
CA GLU A 183 -22.23 4.62 -16.07
C GLU A 183 -21.80 3.32 -16.78
N PRO A 184 -20.50 3.01 -16.85
CA PRO A 184 -20.01 1.84 -17.54
C PRO A 184 -20.29 0.57 -16.72
N ARG A 185 -20.62 -0.52 -17.42
CA ARG A 185 -20.64 -1.87 -16.83
C ARG A 185 -19.33 -2.57 -17.11
N PHE A 186 -18.59 -2.91 -16.06
CA PHE A 186 -17.29 -3.57 -16.19
C PHE A 186 -17.02 -4.54 -15.06
N THR A 187 -15.92 -5.28 -15.18
CA THR A 187 -15.46 -6.23 -14.17
C THR A 187 -13.94 -6.16 -14.08
N LEU A 188 -13.43 -6.05 -12.86
CA LEU A 188 -12.01 -6.03 -12.56
C LEU A 188 -11.70 -7.07 -11.50
N PHE A 189 -10.97 -8.11 -11.87
CA PHE A 189 -10.39 -9.06 -10.91
C PHE A 189 -9.05 -8.51 -10.43
N SER A 190 -8.79 -8.62 -9.13
CA SER A 190 -7.50 -8.29 -8.52
C SER A 190 -7.08 -9.36 -7.52
N LEU A 191 -5.80 -9.70 -7.50
CA LEU A 191 -5.16 -10.58 -6.54
C LEU A 191 -3.91 -9.90 -6.01
N THR A 192 -3.84 -9.72 -4.70
CA THR A 192 -2.60 -9.26 -4.03
C THR A 192 -2.14 -10.31 -3.03
N GLY A 193 -0.86 -10.65 -3.07
CA GLY A 193 -0.20 -11.52 -2.11
C GLY A 193 0.99 -10.81 -1.49
N ASN A 194 1.20 -10.97 -0.18
CA ASN A 194 2.42 -10.53 0.47
C ASN A 194 2.96 -11.68 1.34
N PHE A 195 4.28 -11.85 1.35
CA PHE A 195 4.99 -12.73 2.26
C PHE A 195 6.17 -11.97 2.83
N ARG A 196 6.26 -11.96 4.16
CA ARG A 196 7.32 -11.29 4.88
C ARG A 196 7.92 -12.20 5.94
N GLU A 197 9.24 -12.36 5.90
CA GLU A 197 10.02 -13.03 6.94
C GLU A 197 11.02 -12.04 7.54
N LYS A 198 10.86 -11.72 8.83
CA LYS A 198 11.80 -10.92 9.61
C LYS A 198 12.58 -11.84 10.53
N LYS A 199 13.90 -11.92 10.35
CA LYS A 199 14.83 -12.45 11.35
C LYS A 199 15.56 -11.27 11.98
N PRO A 200 15.22 -10.90 13.24
CA PRO A 200 15.90 -9.81 13.94
C PRO A 200 17.42 -9.98 13.83
N TRP A 201 18.11 -8.87 13.55
CA TRP A 201 19.59 -8.80 13.47
C TRP A 201 20.25 -9.49 12.27
N ARG A 202 19.48 -10.03 11.31
CA ARG A 202 20.06 -10.65 10.11
C ARG A 202 19.50 -10.06 8.83
N TYR A 203 18.22 -10.32 8.59
CA TYR A 203 17.59 -9.92 7.34
C TYR A 203 16.08 -9.79 7.46
N VAL A 204 15.50 -9.09 6.50
CA VAL A 204 14.07 -9.17 6.18
C VAL A 204 13.93 -9.59 4.73
N ILE A 205 13.11 -10.60 4.45
CA ILE A 205 12.67 -10.92 3.10
C ILE A 205 11.23 -10.41 3.00
N ASP A 206 10.93 -9.63 1.98
CA ASP A 206 9.60 -9.11 1.69
C ASP A 206 9.29 -9.38 0.21
N LEU A 207 8.24 -10.16 -0.04
CA LEU A 207 7.79 -10.54 -1.37
C LEU A 207 6.36 -10.08 -1.54
N THR A 208 6.08 -9.30 -2.59
CA THR A 208 4.72 -8.84 -2.89
C THR A 208 4.37 -9.18 -4.32
N GLY A 209 3.25 -9.86 -4.53
CA GLY A 209 2.71 -10.19 -5.84
C GLY A 209 1.40 -9.46 -6.10
N HIS A 210 1.23 -8.97 -7.31
CA HIS A 210 -0.02 -8.35 -7.77
C HIS A 210 -0.44 -8.97 -9.11
N ALA A 211 -1.73 -9.20 -9.30
CA ALA A 211 -2.29 -9.57 -10.59
C ALA A 211 -3.67 -8.91 -10.76
N GLN A 212 -3.95 -8.41 -11.95
CA GLN A 212 -5.21 -7.76 -12.29
C GLN A 212 -5.67 -8.15 -13.69
N LEU A 213 -6.98 -8.34 -13.84
CA LEU A 213 -7.62 -8.64 -15.13
C LEU A 213 -8.88 -7.80 -15.26
N ALA A 214 -8.99 -7.04 -16.34
CA ALA A 214 -10.09 -6.12 -16.60
C ALA A 214 -10.90 -6.53 -17.83
N SER A 215 -12.22 -6.37 -17.76
CA SER A 215 -13.11 -6.62 -18.88
C SER A 215 -12.98 -5.55 -19.97
N SER A 216 -13.49 -5.82 -21.17
CA SER A 216 -13.39 -4.93 -22.34
C SER A 216 -14.00 -3.54 -22.14
N ARG A 217 -14.96 -3.41 -21.22
CA ARG A 217 -15.72 -2.18 -20.95
C ARG A 217 -15.20 -1.38 -19.74
N THR A 218 -14.12 -1.83 -19.11
CA THR A 218 -13.49 -1.11 -18.00
C THR A 218 -13.03 0.26 -18.48
N PRO A 219 -13.46 1.36 -17.82
CA PRO A 219 -13.08 2.71 -18.21
C PRO A 219 -11.58 2.95 -17.95
N LEU A 220 -11.01 3.90 -18.67
CA LEU A 220 -9.57 4.14 -18.73
C LEU A 220 -8.91 4.32 -17.34
N PHE A 221 -9.52 5.12 -16.48
CA PHE A 221 -9.02 5.42 -15.14
C PHE A 221 -9.20 4.26 -14.12
N GLU A 222 -9.92 3.19 -14.48
CA GLU A 222 -10.03 1.94 -13.69
C GLU A 222 -9.22 0.78 -14.32
N LEU A 223 -8.56 1.00 -15.48
CA LEU A 223 -7.75 -0.05 -16.07
C LEU A 223 -6.50 -0.33 -15.22
N PRO A 224 -6.07 -1.59 -15.14
CA PRO A 224 -4.76 -1.95 -14.62
C PRO A 224 -3.68 -1.06 -15.21
N SER A 225 -2.96 -0.38 -14.33
CA SER A 225 -1.96 0.62 -14.66
C SER A 225 -0.60 0.18 -14.16
N LEU A 226 0.37 0.14 -15.08
CA LEU A 226 1.76 0.00 -14.72
C LEU A 226 2.21 1.30 -14.04
N SER A 227 2.67 1.17 -12.79
CA SER A 227 3.13 2.30 -12.00
C SER A 227 4.33 1.94 -11.12
N GLY A 228 4.98 2.96 -10.58
CA GLY A 228 6.04 2.81 -9.58
C GLY A 228 5.63 2.10 -8.29
N ASP A 229 4.32 2.02 -8.00
CA ASP A 229 3.78 1.26 -6.87
C ASP A 229 3.80 -0.26 -7.14
N VAL A 230 3.78 -0.65 -8.43
CA VAL A 230 3.71 -2.04 -8.89
C VAL A 230 5.09 -2.53 -9.35
N ILE A 231 5.84 -1.69 -10.08
CA ILE A 231 7.23 -1.91 -10.48
C ILE A 231 7.97 -0.58 -10.32
N ARG A 232 8.87 -0.48 -9.33
CA ARG A 232 9.68 0.73 -9.12
C ARG A 232 10.59 0.99 -10.33
N GLY A 233 10.95 2.24 -10.56
CA GLY A 233 11.69 2.67 -11.76
C GLY A 233 10.79 3.14 -12.90
N PHE A 234 9.48 2.95 -12.78
CA PHE A 234 8.48 3.50 -13.69
C PHE A 234 7.67 4.60 -12.99
N ARG A 235 7.20 5.58 -13.76
CA ARG A 235 6.24 6.59 -13.27
C ARG A 235 4.85 5.96 -13.15
N ARG A 236 3.96 6.69 -12.49
CA ARG A 236 2.53 6.38 -12.47
C ARG A 236 1.97 6.40 -13.90
N ASP A 237 1.07 5.48 -14.22
CA ASP A 237 0.35 5.48 -15.49
C ASP A 237 1.27 5.47 -16.71
N GLU A 238 2.29 4.62 -16.65
CA GLU A 238 3.25 4.45 -17.75
C GLU A 238 2.68 3.61 -18.89
N ALA A 239 1.77 2.69 -18.55
CA ALA A 239 1.03 1.87 -19.48
C ALA A 239 -0.28 1.43 -18.85
N HIS A 240 -1.34 1.37 -19.63
CA HIS A 240 -2.63 0.78 -19.24
C HIS A 240 -2.90 -0.45 -20.07
N GLY A 241 -3.48 -1.47 -19.44
CA GLY A 241 -3.81 -2.72 -20.10
C GLY A 241 -4.91 -3.47 -19.39
N ARG A 242 -5.38 -4.54 -20.01
CA ARG A 242 -6.45 -5.37 -19.45
C ARG A 242 -5.94 -6.54 -18.65
N GLY A 243 -4.63 -6.80 -18.69
CA GLY A 243 -3.98 -7.75 -17.84
C GLY A 243 -2.69 -7.14 -17.30
N LEU A 244 -2.48 -7.26 -16.00
CA LEU A 244 -1.27 -6.83 -15.34
C LEU A 244 -0.87 -7.89 -14.31
N TRP A 245 0.41 -8.15 -14.18
CA TRP A 245 0.95 -8.85 -13.02
C TRP A 245 2.30 -8.27 -12.64
N SER A 246 2.66 -8.38 -11.36
CA SER A 246 4.00 -8.10 -10.88
C SER A 246 4.38 -8.96 -9.68
N LEU A 247 5.68 -9.06 -9.48
CA LEU A 247 6.33 -9.65 -8.32
C LEU A 247 7.46 -8.70 -7.90
N GLN A 248 7.33 -8.15 -6.69
CA GLN A 248 8.32 -7.34 -6.03
C GLN A 248 9.06 -8.22 -5.04
N SER A 249 10.38 -8.33 -5.22
CA SER A 249 11.24 -9.07 -4.31
C SER A 249 12.20 -8.12 -3.63
N GLU A 250 12.23 -8.11 -2.31
CA GLU A 250 13.02 -7.17 -1.53
C GLU A 250 13.73 -7.87 -0.35
N LEU A 251 15.04 -7.62 -0.24
CA LEU A 251 15.90 -8.15 0.81
C LEU A 251 16.47 -6.99 1.62
N TRP A 252 16.19 -6.95 2.91
CA TRP A 252 16.75 -5.96 3.83
C TRP A 252 17.89 -6.59 4.60
N LEU A 253 19.01 -5.88 4.63
CA LEU A 253 20.19 -6.22 5.41
C LEU A 253 20.51 -5.07 6.35
N GLN A 254 21.11 -5.39 7.49
CA GLN A 254 21.64 -4.34 8.35
C GLN A 254 22.74 -3.57 7.62
N VAL A 255 22.87 -2.28 7.92
CA VAL A 255 23.93 -1.45 7.37
C VAL A 255 25.29 -2.10 7.67
N PRO A 256 26.12 -2.42 6.65
CA PRO A 256 27.44 -3.01 6.86
C PRO A 256 28.28 -2.18 7.83
N GLY A 257 29.05 -2.84 8.70
CA GLY A 257 29.86 -2.17 9.73
C GLY A 257 29.09 -1.82 11.02
N ALA A 258 27.77 -1.90 11.02
CA ALA A 258 26.94 -1.71 12.21
C ALA A 258 26.91 -2.95 13.15
N ASN A 259 27.65 -4.02 12.84
CA ASN A 259 27.55 -5.28 13.57
C ASN A 259 28.16 -5.18 14.99
N ARG A 260 27.48 -5.74 16.00
CA ARG A 260 27.76 -5.54 17.44
C ARG A 260 29.16 -5.94 17.91
N SER A 261 29.89 -6.74 17.12
CA SER A 261 31.15 -7.36 17.57
C SER A 261 32.44 -6.55 17.38
N ARG A 262 32.44 -5.36 16.76
CA ARG A 262 33.70 -4.61 16.50
C ARG A 262 33.88 -3.28 17.20
N TYR A 263 32.85 -2.71 17.81
CA TYR A 263 33.08 -1.64 18.79
C TYR A 263 33.32 -2.31 20.15
N LYS A 264 34.49 -2.94 20.30
CA LYS A 264 35.05 -3.08 21.65
C LYS A 264 35.14 -1.66 22.15
N SER A 265 34.43 -1.38 23.24
CA SER A 265 34.66 -0.22 24.07
C SER A 265 36.16 -0.05 24.25
N PHE A 266 36.75 0.87 23.50
CA PHE A 266 38.03 1.45 23.86
C PHE A 266 37.76 2.06 25.23
N THR A 267 38.18 1.36 26.28
CA THR A 267 38.35 1.80 27.67
C THR A 267 37.80 3.21 27.92
N ARG A 268 36.48 3.31 28.09
CA ARG A 268 35.83 4.59 28.33
C ARG A 268 35.54 4.69 29.82
N SER A 269 35.93 5.81 30.40
CA SER A 269 35.56 6.15 31.77
C SER A 269 34.02 6.20 31.88
N PRO A 270 33.40 5.74 32.97
CA PRO A 270 31.95 5.81 33.18
C PRO A 270 31.34 7.20 33.02
N ASP A 271 32.14 8.26 33.12
CA ASP A 271 31.72 9.66 33.03
C ASP A 271 31.66 10.22 31.61
N ASP A 272 32.11 9.44 30.63
CA ASP A 272 32.38 9.93 29.29
C ASP A 272 31.14 9.74 28.40
N LYS A 273 30.32 10.79 28.30
CA LYS A 273 29.07 10.76 27.52
C LYS A 273 29.37 10.48 26.05
N PRO A 274 28.62 9.58 25.38
CA PRO A 274 28.81 9.33 23.96
C PRO A 274 28.60 10.60 23.15
N GLY A 275 29.54 10.87 22.24
CA GLY A 275 29.47 12.00 21.33
C GLY A 275 28.29 11.85 20.38
N LEU A 276 27.85 12.96 19.77
CA LEU A 276 26.73 12.99 18.83
C LEU A 276 26.89 11.97 17.69
N VAL A 277 28.13 11.78 17.21
CA VAL A 277 28.49 10.83 16.15
C VAL A 277 28.26 9.38 16.59
N GLU A 278 28.63 9.02 17.81
CA GLU A 278 28.46 7.65 18.35
C GLU A 278 26.97 7.32 18.56
N ASN A 279 26.19 8.30 19.02
CA ASN A 279 24.74 8.18 19.15
C ASN A 279 24.05 8.00 17.79
N LEU A 280 24.53 8.70 16.75
CA LEU A 280 24.02 8.54 15.40
C LEU A 280 24.35 7.16 14.82
N PHE A 281 25.56 6.64 15.03
CA PHE A 281 25.92 5.29 14.59
C PHE A 281 25.12 4.21 15.32
N ALA A 282 24.93 4.35 16.63
CA ALA A 282 24.07 3.45 17.40
C ALA A 282 22.63 3.47 16.88
N PHE A 283 22.10 4.65 16.56
CA PHE A 283 20.78 4.80 15.95
C PHE A 283 20.68 4.11 14.59
N VAL A 284 21.61 4.39 13.66
CA VAL A 284 21.63 3.79 12.33
C VAL A 284 21.73 2.27 12.42
N ARG A 285 22.55 1.76 13.33
CA ARG A 285 22.67 0.32 13.57
C ARG A 285 21.35 -0.35 13.96
N ASP A 286 20.65 0.25 14.90
CA ASP A 286 19.53 -0.40 15.57
C ASP A 286 18.21 -0.19 14.79
N HIS A 287 18.16 0.83 13.93
CA HIS A 287 16.92 1.26 13.27
C HIS A 287 16.99 1.35 11.74
N ALA A 288 18.18 1.37 11.12
CA ALA A 288 18.33 1.47 9.67
C ALA A 288 18.70 0.15 8.99
N TRP A 289 18.14 -0.05 7.79
CA TRP A 289 18.37 -1.20 6.93
C TRP A 289 18.62 -0.74 5.50
N VAL A 290 19.52 -1.42 4.81
CA VAL A 290 19.68 -1.30 3.36
C VAL A 290 18.81 -2.37 2.71
N ALA A 291 17.99 -1.97 1.76
CA ALA A 291 17.16 -2.85 0.96
C ALA A 291 17.75 -2.97 -0.44
N GLY A 292 17.93 -4.19 -0.93
CA GLY A 292 18.09 -4.47 -2.36
C GLY A 292 16.79 -5.07 -2.88
N PHE A 293 16.34 -4.66 -4.08
CA PHE A 293 15.12 -5.21 -4.66
C PHE A 293 15.21 -5.37 -6.17
N VAL A 294 14.38 -6.30 -6.66
CA VAL A 294 14.08 -6.45 -8.08
C VAL A 294 12.58 -6.64 -8.21
N ASP A 295 11.95 -5.65 -8.82
CA ASP A 295 10.54 -5.72 -9.18
C ASP A 295 10.44 -6.21 -10.63
N VAL A 296 9.57 -7.17 -10.92
CA VAL A 296 9.32 -7.65 -12.29
C VAL A 296 7.82 -7.72 -12.53
N GLY A 297 7.38 -7.52 -13.75
CA GLY A 297 5.98 -7.66 -14.09
C GLY A 297 5.69 -7.43 -15.56
N GLY A 298 4.46 -7.71 -15.95
CA GLY A 298 3.99 -7.61 -17.31
C GLY A 298 2.65 -6.89 -17.39
N ILE A 299 2.44 -6.18 -18.50
CA ILE A 299 1.15 -5.59 -18.85
C ILE A 299 0.79 -5.99 -20.29
N TYR A 300 -0.47 -6.35 -20.50
CA TYR A 300 -0.95 -7.00 -21.71
C TYR A 300 -2.29 -6.43 -22.16
N LYS A 301 -2.60 -6.60 -23.45
CA LYS A 301 -3.78 -6.00 -24.10
C LYS A 301 -3.81 -4.50 -23.80
N THR A 302 -2.66 -3.89 -24.03
CA THR A 302 -2.39 -2.49 -23.76
C THR A 302 -3.15 -1.60 -24.73
N ILE A 303 -3.45 -0.38 -24.28
CA ILE A 303 -4.20 0.61 -25.08
C ILE A 303 -3.36 1.81 -25.50
N ASP A 304 -2.29 2.11 -24.76
CA ASP A 304 -1.48 3.33 -24.91
C ASP A 304 0.04 3.06 -24.90
N ALA A 305 0.45 1.81 -24.74
CA ALA A 305 1.83 1.38 -24.71
C ALA A 305 1.99 0.01 -25.38
N LYS A 306 3.23 -0.43 -25.56
CA LYS A 306 3.50 -1.82 -25.97
C LYS A 306 3.33 -2.78 -24.80
N SER A 307 2.70 -3.91 -25.09
CA SER A 307 2.59 -5.04 -24.14
C SER A 307 3.96 -5.68 -23.94
N GLY A 308 4.25 -6.15 -22.73
CA GLY A 308 5.52 -6.79 -22.45
C GLY A 308 5.94 -6.77 -20.99
N LEU A 309 7.10 -7.40 -20.76
CA LEU A 309 7.75 -7.49 -19.45
C LEU A 309 8.56 -6.24 -19.16
N ARG A 310 8.60 -5.89 -17.88
CA ARG A 310 9.34 -4.76 -17.33
C ARG A 310 9.96 -5.16 -16.00
N ALA A 311 11.10 -4.57 -15.69
CA ALA A 311 11.82 -4.80 -14.46
C ALA A 311 12.29 -3.49 -13.84
N GLY A 312 12.38 -3.48 -12.51
CA GLY A 312 12.75 -2.34 -11.69
C GLY A 312 13.75 -2.74 -10.61
N PRO A 313 15.00 -3.10 -10.96
CA PRO A 313 16.04 -3.29 -9.96
C PRO A 313 16.33 -1.98 -9.24
N GLY A 314 16.63 -2.07 -7.95
CA GLY A 314 16.94 -0.90 -7.16
C GLY A 314 17.48 -1.19 -5.78
N VAL A 315 17.77 -0.10 -5.08
CA VAL A 315 18.28 -0.10 -3.71
C VAL A 315 17.52 0.93 -2.89
N GLY A 316 17.44 0.71 -1.59
CA GLY A 316 16.72 1.60 -0.71
C GLY A 316 17.25 1.62 0.72
N LEU A 317 16.80 2.61 1.47
CA LEU A 317 16.99 2.75 2.90
C LEU A 317 15.64 2.57 3.60
N ARG A 318 15.65 1.84 4.71
CA ARG A 318 14.50 1.68 5.62
C ARG A 318 14.91 2.15 7.00
N VAL A 319 14.15 3.06 7.60
CA VAL A 319 14.32 3.43 9.02
C VAL A 319 13.04 3.09 9.75
N ASP A 320 13.15 2.28 10.80
CA ASP A 320 12.04 1.88 11.67
C ASP A 320 12.37 2.29 13.12
N TYR A 321 11.83 3.43 13.55
CA TYR A 321 12.11 4.03 14.85
C TYR A 321 10.86 4.59 15.50
N ASN A 322 10.54 4.15 16.73
CA ASN A 322 9.45 4.71 17.54
C ASN A 322 8.15 4.95 16.76
N ARG A 323 7.74 3.95 15.97
CA ARG A 323 6.54 3.98 15.11
C ARG A 323 6.65 4.84 13.86
N ILE A 324 7.79 5.48 13.59
CA ILE A 324 8.04 6.16 12.33
C ILE A 324 8.72 5.17 11.38
N ILE A 325 8.17 5.04 10.18
CA ILE A 325 8.73 4.24 9.09
C ILE A 325 9.10 5.20 7.97
N LEU A 326 10.39 5.26 7.65
CA LEU A 326 10.91 5.97 6.50
C LEU A 326 11.36 4.95 5.46
N LYS A 327 10.96 5.16 4.21
CA LYS A 327 11.46 4.45 3.04
C LYS A 327 11.99 5.46 2.03
N LEU A 328 13.22 5.25 1.57
CA LEU A 328 13.81 5.97 0.45
C LEU A 328 14.30 4.94 -0.55
N ASP A 329 13.80 4.95 -1.77
CA ASP A 329 14.16 4.00 -2.82
C ASP A 329 14.73 4.73 -4.03
N TRP A 330 15.75 4.14 -4.64
CA TRP A 330 16.16 4.42 -6.01
C TRP A 330 15.98 3.16 -6.85
N ALA A 331 15.35 3.28 -8.00
CA ALA A 331 15.12 2.17 -8.91
C ALA A 331 15.36 2.57 -10.36
N TYR A 332 15.82 1.63 -11.16
CA TYR A 332 16.09 1.82 -12.59
C TYR A 332 15.11 1.01 -13.43
N GLY A 333 14.30 1.68 -14.27
CA GLY A 333 13.33 1.00 -15.12
C GLY A 333 13.98 0.32 -16.34
N LEU A 334 13.80 -0.99 -16.47
CA LEU A 334 14.22 -1.80 -17.62
C LEU A 334 13.00 -2.27 -18.41
N GLY A 335 12.92 -1.85 -19.68
CA GLY A 335 11.81 -2.18 -20.58
C GLY A 335 11.36 -0.97 -21.39
N GLU A 336 10.39 -1.18 -22.29
CA GLU A 336 9.81 -0.09 -23.07
C GLU A 336 8.92 0.81 -22.19
N THR A 337 9.14 2.11 -22.32
CA THR A 337 8.43 3.17 -21.59
C THR A 337 7.78 4.12 -22.62
N THR A 338 6.61 4.67 -22.32
CA THR A 338 5.94 5.68 -23.15
C THR A 338 6.68 7.02 -23.14
N ALA A 339 7.50 7.28 -22.11
CA ALA A 339 8.28 8.51 -21.95
C ALA A 339 9.76 8.44 -22.43
N GLY A 340 10.22 7.34 -23.04
CA GLY A 340 11.61 7.19 -23.51
C GLY A 340 12.37 5.99 -22.91
N ARG A 341 13.70 6.08 -22.72
CA ARG A 341 14.48 5.06 -22.00
C ARG A 341 14.26 5.22 -20.49
N GLY A 342 14.13 4.11 -19.76
CA GLY A 342 13.94 4.14 -18.31
C GLY A 342 15.12 4.80 -17.59
N HIS A 343 14.84 5.91 -16.91
CA HIS A 343 15.80 6.62 -16.06
C HIS A 343 15.68 6.15 -14.61
N GLY A 344 16.73 6.38 -13.82
CA GLY A 344 16.68 6.17 -12.38
C GLY A 344 15.66 7.09 -11.71
N ARG A 345 14.82 6.53 -10.83
CA ARG A 345 13.75 7.25 -10.13
C ARG A 345 13.87 7.10 -8.62
N PHE A 346 13.54 8.16 -7.90
CA PHE A 346 13.51 8.18 -6.44
C PHE A 346 12.09 8.16 -5.89
N TYR A 347 11.87 7.34 -4.87
CA TYR A 347 10.61 7.27 -4.14
C TYR A 347 10.89 7.55 -2.67
N PHE A 348 10.05 8.34 -2.03
CA PHE A 348 10.15 8.59 -0.60
C PHE A 348 8.79 8.39 0.06
N ASN A 349 8.80 7.74 1.23
CA ASN A 349 7.61 7.57 2.03
C ASN A 349 7.97 7.69 3.51
N LEU A 350 7.27 8.57 4.21
CA LEU A 350 7.34 8.76 5.64
C LEU A 350 5.96 8.53 6.24
N THR A 351 5.83 7.51 7.08
CA THR A 351 4.57 7.17 7.74
C THR A 351 4.75 6.94 9.23
N THR A 352 3.71 7.24 10.00
CA THR A 352 3.63 6.89 11.42
C THR A 352 2.72 5.68 11.61
N ASN A 353 3.27 4.58 12.09
CA ASN A 353 2.58 3.36 12.50
C ASN A 353 2.02 3.51 13.93
N LEU A 354 1.03 4.38 14.10
CA LEU A 354 0.32 4.49 15.37
C LEU A 354 -0.37 3.15 15.70
N PRO A 355 -0.60 2.81 16.98
CA PRO A 355 -1.40 1.64 17.33
C PRO A 355 -2.82 1.88 16.82
N PHE A 356 -3.11 1.30 15.65
CA PHE A 356 -4.40 1.36 14.99
C PHE A 356 -5.32 0.24 15.47
#